data_AF-A0A0Q4XGC5-F1
#
_entry.id   AF-A0A0Q4XGC5-F1
#
_cell.length_a   1.000
_cell.length_b   1.000
_cell.length_c   1.000
_cell.angle_alpha   90.00
_cell.angle_beta   90.00
_cell.angle_gamma   90.00
#
_symmetry.space_group_name_H-M   'P 1'
#
loop_
_entity.id
_entity.type
_entity.pdbx_description
1 polymer ?
#
loop_
_entity_poly.entity_id
_entity_poly.type
_entity_poly.pdbx_seq_one_letter_code
_entity_poly.pdbx_strand_id
1 'polypeptide(L)'
;MPSISDLATTLRHVASPGIKPKDLIAAVREKYPETTKKEIVRAAFFSLSDGHDANPGQTGELYDFALKERGVEERPVAPLPKRKGKRERSVTKKAKASA
;
A
#
# COMPACT_ATOMS: atom_id res chain seq x y z
N MET A 1 3.81 -18.39 -6.18
CA MET A 1 3.62 -17.05 -5.59
C MET A 1 2.15 -16.69 -5.68
N PRO A 2 1.44 -16.66 -4.54
CA PRO A 2 0.02 -16.29 -4.47
C PRO A 2 -0.21 -14.83 -4.87
N SER A 3 -1.42 -14.50 -5.30
CA SER A 3 -1.77 -13.11 -5.60
C SER A 3 -1.97 -12.29 -4.31
N ILE A 4 -1.89 -10.96 -4.40
CA ILE A 4 -2.09 -10.08 -3.25
C ILE A 4 -3.51 -10.19 -2.66
N SER A 5 -4.51 -10.48 -3.50
CA SER A 5 -5.89 -10.72 -3.08
C SER A 5 -6.06 -12.05 -2.34
N ASP A 6 -5.34 -13.11 -2.75
CA ASP A 6 -5.38 -14.41 -2.07
C ASP A 6 -4.76 -14.31 -0.66
N LEU A 7 -3.64 -13.60 -0.56
CA LEU A 7 -3.01 -13.29 0.72
C LEU A 7 -3.93 -12.45 1.60
N ALA A 8 -4.59 -11.43 1.05
CA ALA A 8 -5.52 -10.57 1.78
C ALA A 8 -6.75 -11.34 2.29
N THR A 9 -7.30 -12.23 1.46
CA THR A 9 -8.42 -13.09 1.85
C THR A 9 -8.02 -14.02 3.00
N THR A 10 -6.84 -14.64 2.89
CA THR A 10 -6.30 -15.51 3.94
C THR A 10 -6.05 -14.74 5.24
N LEU A 11 -5.48 -13.54 5.14
CA LEU A 11 -5.24 -12.65 6.28
C LEU A 11 -6.54 -12.30 7.02
N ARG A 12 -7.63 -12.01 6.30
CA ARG A 12 -8.94 -11.74 6.93
C ARG A 12 -9.51 -12.95 7.67
N HIS A 13 -9.32 -14.16 7.14
CA HIS A 13 -9.77 -15.38 7.81
C HIS A 13 -8.99 -15.69 9.09
N VAL A 14 -7.71 -15.32 9.14
CA VAL A 14 -6.83 -15.57 10.28
C VAL A 14 -6.90 -14.45 11.31
N ALA A 15 -7.12 -13.20 10.87
CA ALA A 15 -7.17 -12.04 11.74
C ALA A 15 -8.32 -12.16 12.75
N SER A 16 -7.96 -12.13 14.02
CA SER A 16 -8.88 -12.14 15.15
C SER A 16 -8.38 -11.17 16.23
N PRO A 17 -9.28 -10.57 17.04
CA PRO A 17 -8.88 -9.68 18.11
C PRO A 17 -7.86 -10.33 19.05
N GLY A 18 -6.73 -9.65 19.31
CA GLY A 18 -5.68 -10.15 20.21
C GLY A 18 -4.67 -11.13 19.60
N ILE A 19 -4.73 -11.41 18.29
CA ILE A 19 -3.73 -12.22 17.61
C ILE A 19 -2.38 -11.49 17.53
N LYS A 20 -1.27 -12.21 17.76
CA LYS A 20 0.05 -11.58 17.66
C LYS A 20 0.48 -11.49 16.18
N PRO A 21 1.20 -10.42 15.79
CA PRO A 21 1.77 -10.28 14.43
C PRO A 21 2.56 -11.49 13.93
N LYS A 22 3.31 -12.14 14.82
CA LYS A 22 4.11 -13.32 14.49
C LYS A 22 3.24 -14.52 14.10
N ASP A 23 2.15 -14.73 14.82
CA ASP A 23 1.24 -15.84 14.61
C ASP A 23 0.46 -15.63 13.29
N LEU A 24 0.12 -14.37 12.99
CA LEU A 24 -0.52 -13.97 11.75
C LEU A 24 0.38 -14.22 10.52
N ILE A 25 1.68 -13.91 10.63
CA ILE A 25 2.68 -14.25 9.61
C ILE A 25 2.86 -15.77 9.47
N ALA A 26 2.91 -16.48 10.59
CA ALA A 26 3.09 -17.94 10.62
C ALA A 26 1.93 -18.65 9.91
N ALA A 27 0.69 -18.27 10.22
CA ALA A 27 -0.52 -18.85 9.61
C ALA A 27 -0.59 -18.60 8.08
N VAL A 28 -0.15 -17.44 7.60
CA VAL A 28 -0.08 -17.17 6.16
C VAL A 28 1.02 -18.01 5.51
N ARG A 29 2.17 -18.17 6.16
CA ARG A 29 3.29 -18.99 5.66
C ARG A 29 3.02 -20.48 5.71
N GLU A 30 2.16 -20.94 6.61
CA GLU A 30 1.70 -22.33 6.62
C GLU A 30 0.99 -22.70 5.32
N LYS A 31 0.15 -21.79 4.81
CA LYS A 31 -0.52 -21.95 3.50
C LYS A 31 0.36 -21.59 2.31
N TYR A 32 1.23 -20.58 2.46
CA TYR A 32 2.06 -20.05 1.38
C TYR A 32 3.53 -19.92 1.83
N PRO A 33 4.29 -21.03 1.87
CA PRO A 33 5.64 -21.07 2.44
C PRO A 33 6.63 -20.12 1.77
N GLU A 34 6.45 -19.87 0.47
CA GLU A 34 7.31 -18.99 -0.32
C GLU A 34 7.07 -17.49 -0.06
N THR A 35 6.03 -17.13 0.69
CA THR A 35 5.63 -15.73 0.86
C THR A 35 6.56 -14.97 1.79
N THR A 36 7.05 -13.83 1.30
CA THR A 36 7.88 -12.93 2.07
C THR A 36 7.05 -12.09 3.04
N LYS A 37 7.66 -11.67 4.16
CA LYS A 37 7.00 -10.77 5.12
C LYS A 37 6.48 -9.49 4.44
N LYS A 38 7.19 -8.98 3.44
CA LYS A 38 6.83 -7.75 2.70
C LYS A 38 5.52 -7.95 1.92
N GLU A 39 5.31 -9.11 1.30
CA GLU A 39 4.07 -9.42 0.59
C GLU A 39 2.89 -9.55 1.54
N ILE A 40 3.10 -10.16 2.72
CA ILE A 40 2.07 -10.29 3.75
C ILE A 40 1.63 -8.92 4.28
N VAL A 41 2.59 -8.04 4.59
CA VAL A 41 2.28 -6.67 5.04
C VAL A 41 1.57 -5.87 3.93
N ARG A 42 1.99 -6.02 2.67
CA ARG A 42 1.33 -5.37 1.53
C ARG A 42 -0.11 -5.87 1.33
N ALA A 43 -0.34 -7.17 1.50
CA ALA A 43 -1.67 -7.77 1.43
C ALA A 43 -2.57 -7.34 2.59
N ALA A 44 -2.01 -7.12 3.79
CA ALA A 44 -2.75 -6.55 4.91
C ALA A 44 -3.27 -5.15 4.58
N PHE A 45 -2.44 -4.26 4.04
CA PHE A 45 -2.90 -2.95 3.56
C PHE A 45 -3.92 -3.03 2.42
N PHE A 46 -3.70 -3.94 1.46
CA PHE A 46 -4.64 -4.17 0.37
C PHE A 46 -6.03 -4.54 0.91
N SER A 47 -6.07 -5.42 1.93
CA SER A 47 -7.33 -5.85 2.55
C SER A 47 -8.14 -4.71 3.20
N LEU A 48 -7.48 -3.61 3.61
CA LEU A 48 -8.15 -2.43 4.17
C LEU A 48 -8.69 -1.49 3.10
N SER A 49 -8.07 -1.51 1.91
CA SER A 49 -8.37 -0.57 0.83
C SER A 49 -9.47 -1.08 -0.10
N ASP A 50 -9.63 -2.39 -0.19
CA ASP A 50 -10.46 -3.09 -1.18
C ASP A 50 -11.97 -3.06 -0.88
N GLY A 51 -12.44 -2.18 0.02
CA GLY A 51 -13.86 -1.85 0.20
C GLY A 51 -14.79 -2.98 0.67
N HIS A 52 -14.26 -4.15 1.02
CA HIS A 52 -15.05 -5.26 1.54
C HIS A 52 -15.64 -4.96 2.93
N ASP A 53 -16.82 -5.51 3.22
CA ASP A 53 -17.45 -5.55 4.55
C ASP A 53 -16.58 -6.33 5.54
N ALA A 54 -15.52 -5.69 6.02
CA ALA A 54 -14.63 -6.25 7.01
C ALA A 54 -15.15 -5.89 8.40
N ASN A 55 -15.23 -6.90 9.28
CA ASN A 55 -15.55 -6.71 10.68
C ASN A 55 -14.60 -5.64 11.27
N PRO A 56 -15.11 -4.57 11.91
CA PRO A 56 -14.29 -3.46 12.41
C PRO A 56 -13.17 -3.92 13.35
N GLY A 57 -13.38 -4.98 14.13
CA GLY A 57 -12.34 -5.54 15.00
C GLY A 57 -11.18 -6.17 14.21
N GLN A 58 -11.47 -6.89 13.13
CA GLN A 58 -10.43 -7.49 12.27
C GLN A 58 -9.67 -6.44 11.46
N THR A 59 -10.39 -5.41 10.99
CA THR A 59 -9.80 -4.26 10.29
C THR A 59 -8.79 -3.52 11.15
N GLY A 60 -9.12 -3.29 12.44
CA GLY A 60 -8.20 -2.66 13.40
C GLY A 60 -6.91 -3.44 13.59
N GLU A 61 -7.01 -4.76 13.84
CA GLU A 61 -5.85 -5.63 14.02
C GLU A 61 -4.94 -5.68 12.79
N LEU A 62 -5.53 -5.76 11.59
CA LEU A 62 -4.76 -5.74 10.33
C LEU A 62 -4.07 -4.40 10.09
N TYR A 63 -4.71 -3.28 10.48
CA TYR A 63 -4.12 -1.95 10.39
C TYR A 63 -2.93 -1.79 11.35
N ASP A 64 -3.11 -2.15 12.62
CA ASP A 64 -2.04 -2.08 13.63
C ASP A 64 -0.87 -2.99 13.27
N PHE A 65 -1.16 -4.20 12.80
CA PHE A 65 -0.17 -5.12 12.25
C PHE A 65 0.61 -4.48 11.10
N ALA A 66 -0.09 -3.92 10.11
CA ALA A 66 0.55 -3.39 8.92
C ALA A 66 1.43 -2.17 9.23
N LEU A 67 1.00 -1.30 10.15
CA LEU A 67 1.82 -0.17 10.62
C LEU A 67 3.06 -0.63 11.39
N LYS A 68 2.90 -1.56 12.33
CA LYS A 68 3.98 -2.05 13.19
C LYS A 68 5.08 -2.76 12.40
N GLU A 69 4.70 -3.53 11.40
CA GLU A 69 5.63 -4.35 10.62
C GLU A 69 6.23 -3.62 9.41
N ARG A 70 5.76 -2.41 9.07
CA ARG A 70 6.27 -1.55 7.98
C ARG A 70 7.69 -0.99 8.22
N GLY A 71 8.30 -1.26 9.37
CA GLY A 71 9.62 -0.73 9.79
C GLY A 71 10.64 -0.52 8.66
N VAL A 72 11.30 0.65 8.71
CA VAL A 72 12.17 1.40 7.77
C VAL A 72 13.16 0.56 6.91
N GLU A 73 12.68 -0.41 6.16
CA GLU A 73 13.34 -0.88 4.93
C GLU A 73 12.59 -0.35 3.71
N GLU A 74 12.23 0.92 3.78
CA GLU A 74 11.93 1.72 2.61
C GLU A 74 13.21 1.74 1.78
N ARG A 75 13.23 0.98 0.67
CA ARG A 75 14.14 1.28 -0.43
C ARG A 75 14.05 2.79 -0.64
N PRO A 76 15.16 3.56 -0.73
CA PRO A 76 15.08 4.97 -1.03
C PRO A 76 14.42 5.10 -2.40
N VAL A 77 13.11 5.32 -2.42
CA VAL A 77 12.42 5.76 -3.62
C VAL A 77 12.90 7.18 -3.78
N ALA A 78 13.88 7.38 -4.66
CA ALA A 78 14.31 8.71 -5.06
C ALA A 78 13.03 9.54 -5.30
N PRO A 79 12.89 10.73 -4.71
CA PRO A 79 11.68 11.53 -4.87
C PRO A 79 11.37 11.66 -6.36
N LEU A 80 10.14 11.33 -6.77
CA LEU A 80 9.71 11.54 -8.14
C LEU A 80 10.03 13.00 -8.52
N PRO A 81 10.74 13.26 -9.63
CA PRO A 81 11.09 14.62 -10.00
C PRO A 81 9.80 15.43 -10.17
N LYS A 82 9.68 16.51 -9.40
CA LYS A 82 8.55 17.45 -9.49
C LYS A 82 8.43 17.88 -10.95
N ARG A 83 7.28 17.61 -11.58
CA ARG A 83 6.96 18.06 -12.94
C ARG A 83 7.13 19.58 -12.98
N LYS A 84 8.21 20.07 -13.61
CA LYS A 84 8.45 21.49 -13.84
C LYS A 84 7.25 22.02 -14.64
N GLY A 85 6.50 22.93 -14.04
CA GLY A 85 5.27 23.46 -14.61
C GLY A 85 5.43 23.85 -16.08
N LYS A 86 4.45 23.47 -16.89
CA LYS A 86 4.24 23.96 -18.26
C LYS A 86 4.28 25.49 -18.20
N ARG A 87 5.36 26.10 -18.69
CA ARG A 87 5.41 27.53 -18.96
C ARG A 87 4.38 27.77 -20.08
N GLU A 88 3.31 28.47 -19.76
CA GLU A 88 2.29 28.89 -20.72
C GLU A 88 2.95 29.50 -21.95
N ARG A 89 2.62 28.97 -23.12
CA ARG A 89 2.80 29.69 -24.38
C ARG A 89 1.49 30.41 -24.65
N SER A 90 1.49 31.73 -24.53
CA SER A 90 0.43 32.56 -25.10
C SER A 90 0.99 33.94 -25.47
N VAL A 91 1.47 34.03 -26.71
CA VAL A 91 0.93 34.85 -27.80
C VAL A 91 1.58 36.23 -27.89
N THR A 92 2.55 36.34 -28.79
CA THR A 92 2.97 37.58 -29.43
C THR A 92 1.80 38.17 -30.22
N LYS A 93 1.19 39.24 -29.71
CA LYS A 93 0.36 40.13 -30.53
C LYS A 93 1.20 41.31 -31.02
N LYS A 94 1.41 41.28 -32.34
CA LYS A 94 1.77 42.38 -33.24
C LYS A 94 1.04 43.69 -32.84
N ALA A 95 1.78 44.79 -32.71
CA ALA A 95 1.29 46.12 -33.06
C ALA A 95 2.44 46.91 -33.70
N LYS A 96 2.19 47.34 -34.94
CA LYS A 96 2.99 48.29 -35.73
C LYS A 96 2.76 49.73 -35.23
N ALA A 97 3.60 50.64 -35.72
CA ALA A 97 3.60 52.12 -35.63
C ALA A 97 4.43 52.64 -34.44
N SER A 98 5.39 53.57 -34.57
CA SER A 98 5.62 54.62 -35.58
C SER A 98 7.00 55.26 -35.38
N ALA A 99 7.77 55.41 -36.47
CA ALA A 99 8.62 56.56 -36.80
C ALA A 99 9.07 56.39 -38.27
#